data_AF-A0A6G0JQU0-F1
#
_entry.id   AF-A0A6G0JQU0-F1
#
_cell.length_a   1.000
_cell.length_b   1.000
_cell.length_c   1.000
_cell.angle_alpha   90.00
_cell.angle_beta   90.00
_cell.angle_gamma   90.00
#
_symmetry.space_group_name_H-M   'P 1'
#
loop_
_entity.id
_entity.type
_entity.pdbx_description
1 polymer ?
#
loop_
_entity_poly.entity_id
_entity_poly.type
_entity_poly.pdbx_seq_one_letter_code
_entity_poly.pdbx_strand_id
1 'polypeptide(L)'
;SVCAACVSEGYRHIGTAVNRNEADVGLAIRDSGVPRQEVFVTSKIVAPRGRWSYDDVVEGVRLSNPKLGLEYIDRYLLHAPFDATTRADAWKALEDMQTEGVVRDIGVPNFGELHLQKLAQTWRVKPAVNQVELHSWLARADTVKYCKEQGILMEAYSPLARAQKMHDRTLKQVASEAGATSAQVLIAWSLANGENIDRRS
;
A
#
# COMPACT_ATOMS: atom_id res chain seq x y z
N SER A 1 10.35 18.50 -3.05
CA SER A 1 9.02 17.88 -3.33
C SER A 1 8.36 17.51 -2.01
N VAL A 2 7.06 17.15 -1.98
CA VAL A 2 6.40 16.65 -0.75
C VAL A 2 7.12 15.43 -0.20
N CYS A 3 7.60 14.53 -1.08
CA CYS A 3 8.35 13.35 -0.68
C CYS A 3 9.65 13.71 0.08
N ALA A 4 10.42 14.68 -0.41
CA ALA A 4 11.64 15.12 0.26
C ALA A 4 11.35 15.68 1.66
N ALA A 5 10.27 16.46 1.81
CA ALA A 5 9.84 16.98 3.11
C ALA A 5 9.44 15.84 4.07
N CYS A 6 8.71 14.82 3.60
CA CYS A 6 8.40 13.66 4.43
C CYS A 6 9.67 12.96 4.93
N VAL A 7 10.65 12.71 4.05
CA VAL A 7 11.89 12.02 4.46
C VAL A 7 12.68 12.84 5.48
N SER A 8 12.75 14.17 5.33
CA SER A 8 13.42 15.05 6.30
C SER A 8 12.71 15.10 7.66
N GLU A 9 11.38 14.98 7.69
CA GLU A 9 10.58 14.89 8.92
C GLU A 9 10.64 13.50 9.58
N GLY A 10 11.44 12.58 9.04
CA GLY A 10 11.68 11.27 9.64
C GLY A 10 10.84 10.13 9.07
N TYR A 11 9.94 10.38 8.11
CA TYR A 11 9.20 9.29 7.46
C TYR A 11 10.16 8.34 6.76
N ARG A 12 9.95 7.04 6.98
CA ARG A 12 10.75 5.98 6.34
C ARG A 12 9.94 5.07 5.45
N HIS A 13 8.63 5.25 5.34
CA HIS A 13 7.80 4.50 4.41
C HIS A 13 7.18 5.42 3.34
N ILE A 14 7.49 5.16 2.07
CA ILE A 14 7.07 5.99 0.94
C ILE A 14 6.28 5.15 -0.07
N GLY A 15 5.07 5.59 -0.39
CA GLY A 15 4.21 4.98 -1.41
C GLY A 15 4.13 5.78 -2.71
N THR A 16 4.26 5.11 -3.85
CA THR A 16 4.07 5.67 -5.20
C THR A 16 3.31 4.70 -6.11
N ALA A 17 3.22 4.95 -7.41
CA ALA A 17 2.57 4.10 -8.41
C ALA A 17 3.19 4.29 -9.80
N VAL A 18 3.11 3.24 -10.61
CA VAL A 18 3.52 3.25 -12.02
C VAL A 18 2.89 4.43 -12.75
N ASN A 19 3.72 5.13 -13.55
CA ASN A 19 3.33 6.24 -14.43
C ASN A 19 2.69 7.43 -13.70
N ARG A 20 3.00 7.59 -12.40
CA ARG A 20 2.64 8.79 -11.64
C ARG A 20 3.87 9.64 -11.39
N ASN A 21 4.62 9.33 -10.33
CA ASN A 21 5.72 10.18 -9.85
C ASN A 21 6.92 9.38 -9.33
N GLU A 22 7.14 8.17 -9.87
CA GLU A 22 8.25 7.30 -9.47
C GLU A 22 9.62 7.96 -9.62
N ALA A 23 9.84 8.71 -10.70
CA ALA A 23 11.08 9.44 -10.92
C ALA A 23 11.33 10.51 -9.84
N ASP A 24 10.29 11.27 -9.49
CA ASP A 24 10.37 12.32 -8.46
C ASP A 24 10.58 11.75 -7.06
N VAL A 25 9.95 10.60 -6.76
CA VAL A 25 10.14 9.87 -5.50
C VAL A 25 11.55 9.32 -5.40
N GLY A 26 12.03 8.70 -6.48
CA GLY A 26 13.40 8.19 -6.58
C GLY A 26 14.44 9.28 -6.37
N LEU A 27 14.27 10.43 -7.03
CA LEU A 27 15.13 11.60 -6.85
C LEU A 27 15.10 12.10 -5.41
N ALA A 28 13.91 12.30 -4.83
CA ALA A 28 13.77 12.80 -3.47
C ALA A 28 14.43 11.89 -2.42
N ILE A 29 14.38 10.57 -2.60
CA ILE A 29 15.02 9.61 -1.70
C ILE A 29 16.56 9.68 -1.84
N ARG A 30 17.09 9.71 -3.07
CA ARG A 30 18.55 9.82 -3.28
C ARG A 30 19.12 11.13 -2.74
N ASP A 31 18.42 12.24 -2.98
CA ASP A 31 18.87 13.57 -2.55
C ASP A 31 18.72 13.79 -1.04
N SER A 32 17.98 12.93 -0.34
CA SER A 32 17.77 13.04 1.11
C SER A 32 19.01 12.73 1.94
N GLY A 33 19.99 12.00 1.38
CA GLY A 33 21.14 11.48 2.12
C GLY A 33 20.83 10.36 3.12
N VAL A 34 19.56 9.93 3.24
CA VAL A 34 19.17 8.78 4.08
C VAL A 34 19.61 7.49 3.41
N PRO A 35 20.26 6.55 4.12
CA PRO A 35 20.65 5.27 3.54
C PRO A 35 19.46 4.52 2.93
N ARG A 36 19.62 4.01 1.71
CA ARG A 36 18.53 3.35 0.94
C ARG A 36 17.84 2.24 1.74
N GLN A 37 18.60 1.49 2.53
CA GLN A 37 18.11 0.40 3.37
C GLN A 37 17.22 0.84 4.54
N GLU A 38 17.25 2.13 4.90
CA GLU A 38 16.39 2.68 5.95
C GLU A 38 15.05 3.17 5.40
N VAL A 39 14.89 3.30 4.08
CA VAL A 39 13.64 3.75 3.46
C VAL A 39 12.93 2.55 2.85
N PHE A 40 11.69 2.31 3.26
CA PHE A 40 10.82 1.32 2.64
C PHE A 40 10.03 1.96 1.50
N VAL A 41 10.13 1.44 0.28
CA VAL A 41 9.44 1.99 -0.90
C VAL A 41 8.42 0.99 -1.45
N THR A 42 7.17 1.44 -1.52
CA THR A 42 6.07 0.71 -2.15
C THR A 42 5.71 1.33 -3.50
N SER A 43 5.78 0.57 -4.59
CA SER A 43 5.14 0.95 -5.87
C SER A 43 3.99 0.00 -6.22
N LYS A 44 3.24 0.33 -7.27
CA LYS A 44 2.05 -0.42 -7.67
C LYS A 44 1.75 -0.26 -9.15
N ILE A 45 1.37 -1.36 -9.79
CA ILE A 45 0.92 -1.36 -11.19
C ILE A 45 -0.60 -1.28 -11.26
N VAL A 46 -1.12 -0.53 -12.23
CA VAL A 46 -2.54 -0.50 -12.59
C VAL A 46 -2.75 -1.34 -13.85
N ALA A 47 -3.80 -2.16 -13.87
CA ALA A 47 -4.15 -2.98 -15.02
C ALA A 47 -4.35 -2.10 -16.26
N PRO A 48 -3.52 -2.22 -17.31
CA PRO A 48 -3.75 -1.51 -18.55
C PRO A 48 -5.12 -1.88 -19.10
N ARG A 49 -5.95 -0.87 -19.42
CA ARG A 49 -7.33 -1.06 -19.92
C ARG A 49 -8.26 -1.84 -18.97
N GLY A 50 -7.91 -1.93 -17.69
CA GLY A 50 -8.73 -2.63 -16.67
C GLY A 50 -8.67 -4.16 -16.75
N ARG A 51 -7.73 -4.73 -17.51
CA ARG A 51 -7.52 -6.19 -17.61
C ARG A 51 -6.08 -6.53 -17.27
N TRP A 52 -5.91 -7.62 -16.52
CA TRP A 52 -4.59 -8.10 -16.17
C TRP A 52 -3.97 -8.95 -17.29
N SER A 53 -2.64 -8.92 -17.36
CA SER A 53 -1.81 -9.79 -18.19
C SER A 53 -0.54 -10.09 -17.40
N TYR A 54 -0.01 -11.30 -17.53
CA TYR A 54 1.28 -11.67 -16.95
C TYR A 54 2.39 -10.73 -17.46
N ASP A 55 2.46 -10.55 -18.78
CA ASP A 55 3.52 -9.76 -19.43
C ASP A 55 3.46 -8.27 -19.03
N ASP A 56 2.25 -7.70 -18.94
CA ASP A 56 2.08 -6.30 -18.53
C ASP A 56 2.58 -6.07 -17.10
N VAL A 57 2.39 -7.06 -16.20
CA VAL A 57 2.87 -6.98 -14.81
C VAL A 57 4.39 -7.08 -14.77
N VAL A 58 4.99 -8.03 -15.49
CA VAL A 58 6.46 -8.16 -15.58
C VAL A 58 7.07 -6.88 -16.14
N GLU A 59 6.55 -6.36 -17.25
CA GLU A 59 7.03 -5.13 -17.87
C GLU A 59 6.89 -3.95 -16.89
N GLY A 60 5.73 -3.77 -16.27
CA GLY A 60 5.50 -2.68 -15.33
C GLY A 60 6.47 -2.68 -14.15
N VAL A 61 6.72 -3.85 -13.54
CA VAL A 61 7.69 -3.99 -12.43
C VAL A 61 9.10 -3.64 -12.90
N ARG A 62 9.54 -4.18 -14.05
CA ARG A 62 10.87 -3.94 -14.61
C ARG A 62 11.07 -2.49 -15.08
N LEU A 63 10.02 -1.79 -15.47
CA LEU A 63 10.07 -0.36 -15.80
C LEU A 63 10.09 0.54 -14.56
N SER A 64 9.49 0.08 -13.45
CA SER A 64 9.43 0.86 -12.20
C SER A 64 10.79 1.00 -11.54
N ASN A 65 11.58 -0.09 -11.49
CA ASN A 65 12.86 -0.08 -10.77
C ASN A 65 13.87 0.93 -11.36
N PRO A 66 14.07 1.03 -12.70
CA PRO A 66 14.91 2.07 -13.31
C PRO A 66 14.37 3.49 -13.12
N LYS A 67 13.04 3.68 -13.18
CA LYS A 67 12.42 5.00 -12.95
C LYS A 67 12.66 5.49 -11.53
N LEU A 68 12.50 4.60 -10.55
CA LEU A 68 12.85 4.88 -9.15
C LEU A 68 14.35 5.09 -9.01
N GLY A 69 15.18 4.28 -9.67
CA GLY A 69 16.65 4.36 -9.58
C GLY A 69 17.15 4.11 -8.16
N LEU A 70 16.58 3.10 -7.49
CA LEU A 70 16.80 2.77 -6.08
C LEU A 70 17.36 1.34 -5.87
N GLU A 71 17.89 0.74 -6.94
CA GLU A 71 18.43 -0.63 -7.04
C GLU A 71 17.39 -1.75 -6.90
N TYR A 72 16.50 -1.65 -5.91
CA TYR A 72 15.42 -2.58 -5.66
C TYR A 72 14.16 -1.84 -5.19
N ILE A 73 13.01 -2.52 -5.26
CA ILE A 73 11.75 -2.05 -4.68
C ILE A 73 11.42 -2.93 -3.47
N ASP A 74 11.11 -2.31 -2.32
CA ASP A 74 10.79 -3.07 -1.11
C ASP A 74 9.46 -3.81 -1.26
N ARG A 75 8.44 -3.14 -1.80
CA ARG A 75 7.12 -3.74 -2.00
C ARG A 75 6.48 -3.34 -3.32
N TYR A 76 5.83 -4.29 -3.95
CA TYR A 76 5.08 -4.03 -5.18
C TYR A 76 3.65 -4.56 -5.10
N LEU A 77 2.70 -3.74 -5.56
CA LEU A 77 1.29 -3.99 -5.37
C LEU A 77 0.50 -4.11 -6.68
N LEU A 78 -0.47 -5.04 -6.70
CA LEU A 78 -1.45 -5.18 -7.78
C LEU A 78 -2.67 -4.27 -7.54
N HIS A 79 -2.73 -3.08 -8.16
CA HIS A 79 -3.54 -1.92 -7.72
C HIS A 79 -5.04 -2.16 -7.43
N ALA A 80 -5.67 -3.13 -8.05
CA ALA A 80 -7.05 -3.47 -7.76
C ALA A 80 -7.36 -4.90 -8.22
N PRO A 81 -8.45 -5.50 -7.71
CA PRO A 81 -8.86 -6.85 -8.09
C PRO A 81 -9.17 -6.98 -9.59
N PHE A 82 -9.77 -5.96 -10.22
CA PHE A 82 -10.18 -5.95 -11.64
C PHE A 82 -10.77 -7.29 -12.12
N ASP A 83 -10.52 -7.67 -13.38
CA ASP A 83 -11.02 -8.89 -14.02
C ASP A 83 -10.58 -10.15 -13.25
N ALA A 84 -11.56 -10.92 -12.78
CA ALA A 84 -11.34 -12.14 -12.01
C ALA A 84 -10.70 -13.27 -12.83
N THR A 85 -10.84 -13.26 -14.15
CA THR A 85 -10.32 -14.33 -15.03
C THR A 85 -8.82 -14.24 -15.25
N THR A 86 -8.23 -13.04 -15.11
CA THR A 86 -6.82 -12.76 -15.38
C THR A 86 -6.00 -12.43 -14.13
N ARG A 87 -6.67 -12.33 -12.97
CA ARG A 87 -6.05 -11.95 -11.69
C ARG A 87 -5.00 -12.94 -11.20
N ALA A 88 -5.25 -14.24 -11.35
CA ALA A 88 -4.33 -15.28 -10.93
C ALA A 88 -3.00 -15.21 -11.72
N ASP A 89 -3.09 -14.97 -13.04
CA ASP A 89 -1.91 -14.81 -13.89
C ASP A 89 -1.10 -13.55 -13.54
N ALA A 90 -1.78 -12.43 -13.26
CA ALA A 90 -1.10 -11.23 -12.77
C ALA A 90 -0.43 -11.42 -11.41
N TRP A 91 -1.06 -12.17 -10.50
CA TRP A 91 -0.44 -12.47 -9.20
C TRP A 91 0.79 -13.37 -9.38
N LYS A 92 0.68 -14.40 -10.22
CA LYS A 92 1.79 -15.27 -10.59
C LYS A 92 2.99 -14.47 -11.11
N ALA A 93 2.76 -13.44 -11.93
CA ALA A 93 3.83 -12.54 -12.39
C ALA A 93 4.54 -11.82 -11.24
N LEU A 94 3.81 -11.32 -10.23
CA LEU A 94 4.44 -10.70 -9.05
C LEU A 94 5.25 -11.71 -8.22
N GLU A 95 4.75 -12.93 -8.07
CA GLU A 95 5.48 -14.00 -7.39
C GLU A 95 6.80 -14.36 -8.10
N ASP A 96 6.78 -14.41 -9.44
CA ASP A 96 7.98 -14.66 -10.24
C ASP A 96 8.97 -13.49 -10.13
N MET A 97 8.49 -12.23 -10.17
CA MET A 97 9.34 -11.05 -9.94
C MET A 97 9.93 -10.98 -8.53
N GLN A 98 9.22 -11.49 -7.53
CA GLN A 98 9.74 -11.63 -6.17
C GLN A 98 10.81 -12.72 -6.11
N THR A 99 10.57 -13.87 -6.73
CA THR A 99 11.51 -14.99 -6.78
C THR A 99 12.82 -14.61 -7.47
N GLU A 100 12.75 -13.78 -8.51
CA GLU A 100 13.91 -13.22 -9.21
C GLU A 100 14.64 -12.11 -8.43
N GLY A 101 14.08 -11.64 -7.30
CA GLY A 101 14.67 -10.60 -6.46
C GLY A 101 14.49 -9.17 -6.99
N VAL A 102 13.64 -8.96 -8.00
CA VAL A 102 13.34 -7.61 -8.54
C VAL A 102 12.55 -6.79 -7.52
N VAL A 103 11.66 -7.46 -6.77
CA VAL A 103 10.88 -6.89 -5.67
C VAL A 103 11.06 -7.77 -4.43
N ARG A 104 11.11 -7.19 -3.23
CA ARG A 104 11.32 -7.98 -2.01
C ARG A 104 10.01 -8.53 -1.44
N ASP A 105 8.95 -7.73 -1.52
CA ASP A 105 7.65 -8.03 -0.95
C ASP A 105 6.53 -7.75 -1.96
N ILE A 106 5.42 -8.47 -1.85
CA ILE A 106 4.29 -8.36 -2.78
C ILE A 106 2.96 -8.30 -2.04
N GLY A 107 2.04 -7.50 -2.56
CA GLY A 107 0.74 -7.31 -1.92
C GLY A 107 -0.34 -6.88 -2.88
N VAL A 108 -1.54 -6.70 -2.32
CA VAL A 108 -2.72 -6.29 -3.07
C VAL A 108 -3.34 -5.07 -2.41
N PRO A 109 -3.81 -4.10 -3.19
CA PRO A 109 -4.75 -3.11 -2.67
C PRO A 109 -6.17 -3.33 -3.17
N ASN A 110 -7.14 -2.86 -2.38
CA ASN A 110 -8.57 -2.85 -2.72
C ASN A 110 -9.22 -4.23 -2.84
N PHE A 111 -8.62 -5.27 -2.25
CA PHE A 111 -9.21 -6.61 -2.26
C PHE A 111 -10.17 -6.76 -1.08
N GLY A 112 -11.40 -7.20 -1.35
CA GLY A 112 -12.32 -7.68 -0.32
C GLY A 112 -12.11 -9.16 -0.04
N GLU A 113 -12.79 -9.69 0.97
CA GLU A 113 -12.68 -11.09 1.38
C GLU A 113 -12.83 -12.08 0.20
N LEU A 114 -13.91 -11.98 -0.58
CA LEU A 114 -14.14 -12.89 -1.72
C LEU A 114 -13.03 -12.83 -2.77
N HIS A 115 -12.42 -11.66 -2.96
CA HIS A 115 -11.30 -11.50 -3.87
C HIS A 115 -10.05 -12.23 -3.38
N LEU A 116 -9.76 -12.14 -2.07
CA LEU A 116 -8.64 -12.82 -1.43
C LEU A 116 -8.86 -14.33 -1.39
N GLN A 117 -10.06 -14.79 -1.01
CA GLN A 117 -10.42 -16.21 -1.02
C GLN A 117 -10.24 -16.84 -2.41
N LYS A 118 -10.64 -16.12 -3.47
CA LYS A 118 -10.45 -16.60 -4.84
C LYS A 118 -8.97 -16.67 -5.23
N LEU A 119 -8.18 -15.65 -4.87
CA LEU A 119 -6.74 -15.63 -5.13
C LEU A 119 -6.00 -16.72 -4.35
N ALA A 120 -6.47 -17.02 -3.13
CA ALA A 120 -5.94 -18.06 -2.25
C ALA A 120 -5.94 -19.47 -2.85
N GLN A 121 -6.83 -19.71 -3.82
CA GLN A 121 -6.89 -20.99 -4.53
C GLN A 121 -5.69 -21.19 -5.46
N THR A 122 -4.93 -20.14 -5.77
CA THR A 122 -3.90 -20.15 -6.82
C THR A 122 -2.55 -19.59 -6.38
N TRP A 123 -2.47 -18.82 -5.29
CA TRP A 123 -1.19 -18.24 -4.87
C TRP A 123 -0.18 -19.32 -4.46
N ARG A 124 1.09 -19.11 -4.82
CA ARG A 124 2.25 -19.79 -4.24
C ARG A 124 2.77 -19.00 -3.05
N VAL A 125 2.73 -17.66 -3.16
CA VAL A 125 3.09 -16.72 -2.11
C VAL A 125 1.86 -15.91 -1.74
N LYS A 126 1.47 -15.98 -0.47
CA LYS A 126 0.38 -15.19 0.08
C LYS A 126 0.74 -13.69 0.07
N PRO A 127 -0.18 -12.77 -0.31
CA PRO A 127 0.05 -11.34 -0.19
C PRO A 127 0.49 -10.95 1.23
N ALA A 128 1.57 -10.21 1.36
CA ALA A 128 2.02 -9.73 2.67
C ALA A 128 1.11 -8.64 3.24
N VAL A 129 0.50 -7.85 2.36
CA VAL A 129 -0.37 -6.72 2.72
C VAL A 129 -1.62 -6.66 1.83
N ASN A 130 -2.72 -6.17 2.42
CA ASN A 130 -3.89 -5.66 1.74
C ASN A 130 -4.07 -4.15 2.03
N GLN A 131 -3.73 -3.29 1.07
CA GLN A 131 -3.85 -1.84 1.21
C GLN A 131 -5.26 -1.35 0.79
N VAL A 132 -6.08 -0.82 1.72
CA VAL A 132 -7.49 -0.46 1.46
C VAL A 132 -7.89 0.89 2.07
N GLU A 133 -8.94 1.51 1.55
CA GLU A 133 -9.56 2.67 2.22
C GLU A 133 -10.15 2.20 3.53
N LEU A 134 -9.63 2.69 4.65
CA LEU A 134 -9.95 2.20 5.97
C LEU A 134 -9.92 3.36 6.96
N HIS A 135 -11.04 3.56 7.65
CA HIS A 135 -11.23 4.60 8.65
C HIS A 135 -12.49 4.28 9.45
N SER A 136 -12.78 5.03 10.52
CA SER A 136 -13.90 4.74 11.44
C SER A 136 -15.28 4.63 10.77
N TRP A 137 -15.52 5.33 9.65
CA TRP A 137 -16.75 5.20 8.84
C TRP A 137 -16.75 4.10 7.77
N LEU A 138 -15.62 3.44 7.53
CA LEU A 138 -15.46 2.39 6.53
C LEU A 138 -14.48 1.34 7.07
N ALA A 139 -14.89 0.64 8.14
CA ALA A 139 -14.02 -0.26 8.89
C ALA A 139 -13.78 -1.64 8.23
N ARG A 140 -14.55 -1.98 7.17
CA ARG A 140 -14.38 -3.23 6.37
C ARG A 140 -14.21 -4.50 7.21
N ALA A 141 -15.05 -4.67 8.24
CA ALA A 141 -14.90 -5.69 9.27
C ALA A 141 -14.59 -7.10 8.73
N ASP A 142 -15.30 -7.57 7.71
CA ASP A 142 -15.09 -8.90 7.12
C ASP A 142 -13.71 -9.04 6.47
N THR A 143 -13.27 -8.00 5.74
CA THR A 143 -11.95 -7.99 5.10
C THR A 143 -10.83 -7.92 6.13
N VAL A 144 -10.98 -7.10 7.17
CA VAL A 144 -10.02 -7.01 8.28
C VAL A 144 -9.91 -8.33 9.01
N LYS A 145 -11.04 -8.97 9.33
CA LYS A 145 -11.09 -10.28 9.98
C LYS A 145 -10.38 -11.33 9.13
N TYR A 146 -10.74 -11.44 7.85
CA TYR A 146 -10.13 -12.41 6.94
C TYR A 146 -8.61 -12.19 6.81
N CYS A 147 -8.17 -10.94 6.61
CA CYS A 147 -6.74 -10.65 6.51
C CYS A 147 -6.00 -11.02 7.80
N LYS A 148 -6.57 -10.72 8.96
CA LYS A 148 -6.00 -11.11 10.27
C LYS A 148 -5.88 -12.63 10.41
N GLU A 149 -6.93 -13.38 10.08
CA GLU A 149 -6.94 -14.85 10.13
C GLU A 149 -5.93 -15.48 9.17
N GLN A 150 -5.75 -14.88 8.00
CA GLN A 150 -4.76 -15.33 7.01
C GLN A 150 -3.34 -14.82 7.29
N GLY A 151 -3.13 -13.93 8.27
CA GLY A 151 -1.84 -13.28 8.50
C GLY A 151 -1.39 -12.40 7.33
N ILE A 152 -2.34 -11.66 6.72
CA ILE A 152 -2.13 -10.61 5.74
C ILE A 152 -2.24 -9.27 6.48
N LEU A 153 -1.23 -8.40 6.37
CA LEU A 153 -1.24 -7.10 7.03
C LEU A 153 -2.28 -6.18 6.40
N MET A 154 -3.02 -5.44 7.20
CA MET A 154 -3.88 -4.37 6.70
C MET A 154 -3.09 -3.07 6.63
N GLU A 155 -3.17 -2.37 5.49
CA GLU A 155 -2.56 -1.05 5.31
C GLU A 155 -3.62 -0.03 4.90
N ALA A 156 -3.88 0.96 5.76
CA ALA A 156 -4.91 1.94 5.52
C ALA A 156 -4.41 3.05 4.59
N TYR A 157 -5.13 3.30 3.49
CA TYR A 157 -5.03 4.57 2.77
C TYR A 157 -6.25 5.46 3.08
N SER A 158 -6.08 6.77 2.93
CA SER A 158 -7.08 7.78 3.32
C SER A 158 -7.60 7.63 4.76
N PRO A 159 -6.75 7.39 5.78
CA PRO A 159 -7.20 7.18 7.16
C PRO A 159 -7.97 8.39 7.73
N LEU A 160 -7.75 9.57 7.13
CA LEU A 160 -8.43 10.82 7.47
C LEU A 160 -9.80 11.00 6.81
N ALA A 161 -10.37 9.95 6.19
CA ALA A 161 -11.61 10.01 5.42
C ALA A 161 -11.61 11.16 4.39
N ARG A 162 -10.47 11.35 3.71
CA ARG A 162 -10.24 12.44 2.75
C ARG A 162 -10.54 13.84 3.31
N ALA A 163 -10.36 14.01 4.63
CA ALA A 163 -10.70 15.18 5.42
C ALA A 163 -12.20 15.58 5.44
N GLN A 164 -13.10 14.74 4.90
CA GLN A 164 -14.53 15.05 4.81
C GLN A 164 -15.26 14.98 6.17
N LYS A 165 -14.63 14.36 7.17
CA LYS A 165 -15.21 14.10 8.50
C LYS A 165 -14.59 14.93 9.63
N MET A 166 -13.73 15.90 9.30
CA MET A 166 -13.00 16.70 10.29
C MET A 166 -13.90 17.52 11.22
N HIS A 167 -15.16 17.73 10.83
CA HIS A 167 -16.17 18.46 11.60
C HIS A 167 -17.25 17.58 12.22
N ASP A 168 -17.09 16.26 12.16
CA ASP A 168 -17.97 15.33 12.86
C ASP A 168 -17.99 15.62 14.37
N ARG A 169 -19.19 15.63 14.97
CA ARG A 169 -19.38 16.03 16.38
C ARG A 169 -18.67 15.07 17.33
N THR A 170 -18.79 13.77 17.09
CA THR A 170 -18.16 12.73 17.90
C THR A 170 -16.64 12.82 17.78
N LEU A 171 -16.12 12.99 16.57
CA LEU A 171 -14.67 13.15 16.36
C LEU A 171 -14.13 14.38 17.10
N LYS A 172 -14.81 15.52 17.02
CA LYS A 172 -14.41 16.75 17.71
C LYS A 172 -14.45 16.60 19.23
N GLN A 173 -15.46 15.91 19.76
CA GLN A 173 -15.55 15.64 21.19
C GLN A 173 -14.36 14.79 21.66
N VAL A 174 -14.09 13.67 21.00
CA VAL A 174 -12.95 12.79 21.32
C VAL A 174 -11.62 13.55 21.19
N ALA A 175 -11.46 14.37 20.14
CA ALA A 175 -10.28 15.20 19.95
C ALA A 175 -10.07 16.18 21.12
N SER A 176 -11.14 16.83 21.58
CA SER A 176 -11.10 17.73 22.74
C SER A 176 -10.74 16.99 24.03
N GLU A 177 -11.35 15.83 24.28
CA GLU A 177 -11.08 15.01 25.46
C GLU A 177 -9.64 14.48 25.48
N ALA A 178 -9.08 14.16 24.31
CA ALA A 178 -7.72 13.67 24.15
C ALA A 178 -6.65 14.77 24.07
N GLY A 179 -7.03 16.06 24.05
CA GLY A 179 -6.09 17.18 23.83
C GLY A 179 -5.37 17.10 22.47
N ALA A 180 -6.05 16.56 21.45
CA ALA A 180 -5.48 16.28 20.14
C ALA A 180 -6.31 16.90 19.00
N THR A 181 -5.79 16.88 17.78
CA THR A 181 -6.55 17.24 16.58
C THR A 181 -7.41 16.07 16.09
N SER A 182 -8.49 16.37 15.36
CA SER A 182 -9.30 15.37 14.65
C SER A 182 -8.44 14.43 13.78
N ALA A 183 -7.39 14.95 13.14
CA ALA A 183 -6.48 14.15 12.33
C ALA A 183 -5.65 13.18 13.17
N GLN A 184 -5.08 13.64 14.29
CA GLN A 184 -4.34 12.76 15.22
C GLN A 184 -5.23 11.67 15.80
N VAL A 185 -6.49 11.97 16.13
CA VAL A 185 -7.45 10.95 16.60
C VAL A 185 -7.70 9.88 15.54
N LEU A 186 -7.90 10.26 14.28
CA LEU A 186 -8.12 9.28 13.20
C LEU A 186 -6.87 8.43 12.93
N ILE A 187 -5.67 9.02 13.01
CA ILE A 187 -4.40 8.28 12.91
C ILE A 187 -4.28 7.29 14.08
N ALA A 188 -4.51 7.76 15.32
CA ALA A 188 -4.45 6.92 16.51
C ALA A 188 -5.47 5.78 16.48
N TRP A 189 -6.68 6.04 15.97
CA TRP A 189 -7.69 5.02 15.75
C TRP A 189 -7.22 3.94 14.78
N SER A 190 -6.63 4.33 13.64
CA SER A 190 -6.11 3.38 12.65
C SER A 190 -4.99 2.51 13.27
N LEU A 191 -4.03 3.14 13.96
CA LEU A 191 -2.94 2.44 14.66
C LEU A 191 -3.46 1.44 15.72
N ALA A 192 -4.47 1.83 16.49
CA ALA A 192 -5.05 1.00 17.55
C ALA A 192 -5.77 -0.25 17.01
N ASN A 193 -6.37 -0.17 15.82
CA ASN A 193 -7.07 -1.29 15.19
C ASN A 193 -6.12 -2.25 14.45
N GLY A 194 -4.80 -2.06 14.55
CA GLY A 194 -3.82 -2.87 13.83
C GLY A 194 -3.85 -2.64 12.32
N GLU A 195 -4.48 -1.55 11.90
CA GLU A 195 -4.49 -1.05 10.54
C GLU A 195 -3.20 -0.26 10.39
N ASN A 196 -2.13 -0.98 10.03
CA ASN A 196 -0.82 -0.37 9.98
C ASN A 196 -0.84 0.73 8.92
N ILE A 197 -0.71 1.97 9.37
CA ILE A 197 0.33 2.82 8.81
C ILE A 197 1.61 2.01 9.09
N ASP A 198 2.24 1.45 8.06
CA ASP A 198 3.37 0.51 8.15
C ASP A 198 4.27 0.87 9.34
N ARG A 199 4.47 -0.02 10.33
CA ARG A 199 5.22 0.32 11.56
C ARG A 199 6.71 0.62 11.32
N ARG A 200 7.16 0.56 10.07
CA ARG A 200 8.46 1.03 9.57
C ARG A 200 8.41 2.48 9.05
N SER A 201 7.27 3.17 9.16
CA SER A 201 7.06 4.57 8.73
C SER A 201 7.51 5.58 9.77
#